data_AF-A0A357VA05-F1
#
_entry.id   AF-A0A357VA05-F1
#
_cell.length_a   1.000
_cell.length_b   1.000
_cell.length_c   1.000
_cell.angle_alpha   90.00
_cell.angle_beta   90.00
_cell.angle_gamma   90.00
#
_symmetry.space_group_name_H-M   'P 1'
#
loop_
_entity.id
_entity.type
_entity.pdbx_description
1 polymer ?
#
loop_
_entity_poly.entity_id
_entity_poly.type
_entity_poly.pdbx_seq_one_letter_code
_entity_poly.pdbx_strand_id
1 'polypeptide(L)'
;ADAFTLFERLEAKLEQYPTQLTRACVELAKDWRTDRYLRRLEAMMAVADKEVSLVLTGTGDVLEPEDGLIGIGSGGNYALAA
;
A
#
# COMPACT_ATOMS: atom_id res chain seq x y z
N ALA A 1 4.46 -14.79 -4.97
CA ALA A 1 5.65 -14.09 -5.49
C ALA A 1 5.41 -12.59 -5.48
N ASP A 2 4.30 -12.14 -6.05
CA ASP A 2 3.95 -10.73 -6.23
C ASP A 2 3.90 -9.88 -4.94
N ALA A 3 3.36 -10.42 -3.85
CA ALA A 3 3.31 -9.73 -2.56
C ALA A 3 4.71 -9.50 -1.95
N PHE A 4 5.64 -10.46 -2.10
CA PHE A 4 7.01 -10.31 -1.62
C PHE A 4 7.76 -9.21 -2.37
N THR A 5 7.57 -9.11 -3.69
CA THR A 5 8.17 -8.04 -4.48
C THR A 5 7.68 -6.65 -4.07
N LEU A 6 6.40 -6.52 -3.71
CA LEU A 6 5.86 -5.25 -3.19
C LEU A 6 6.43 -4.91 -1.82
N PHE A 7 6.62 -5.88 -0.93
CA PHE A 7 7.26 -5.67 0.36
C PHE A 7 8.73 -5.24 0.23
N GLU A 8 9.53 -5.93 -0.57
CA GLU A 8 10.94 -5.56 -0.81
C GLU A 8 11.06 -4.14 -1.36
N ARG A 9 10.16 -3.74 -2.27
CA ARG A 9 10.13 -2.37 -2.79
C ARG A 9 9.67 -1.36 -1.75
N LEU A 10 8.70 -1.71 -0.91
CA LEU A 10 8.29 -0.84 0.19
C LEU A 10 9.43 -0.62 1.19
N GLU A 11 10.15 -1.68 1.57
CA GLU A 11 11.32 -1.59 2.45
C GLU A 11 12.39 -0.65 1.87
N ALA A 12 12.72 -0.79 0.58
CA ALA A 12 13.65 0.12 -0.10
C ALA A 12 13.18 1.59 -0.06
N LYS A 13 11.87 1.85 -0.18
CA LYS A 13 11.33 3.21 -0.02
C LYS A 13 11.39 3.72 1.41
N LEU A 14 11.19 2.85 2.41
CA LEU A 14 11.29 3.21 3.82
C LEU A 14 12.74 3.52 4.23
N GLU A 15 13.72 2.81 3.69
CA GLU A 15 15.14 3.14 3.86
C GLU A 15 15.49 4.49 3.23
N GLN A 16 14.94 4.78 2.03
CA GLN A 16 15.14 6.05 1.35
C GLN A 16 14.44 7.23 2.04
N TYR A 17 13.29 6.98 2.67
CA TYR A 17 12.48 7.99 3.36
C TYR A 17 12.17 7.55 4.80
N PRO A 18 13.17 7.58 5.71
CA PRO A 18 12.96 7.22 7.10
C PRO A 18 11.87 8.08 7.72
N THR A 19 11.06 7.44 8.57
CA THR A 19 9.95 8.06 9.34
C THR A 19 8.89 8.76 8.50
N GLN A 20 8.83 8.54 7.19
CA GLN A 20 7.88 9.18 6.28
C GLN A 20 7.07 8.10 5.54
N LEU A 21 6.22 7.38 6.26
CA LEU A 21 5.45 6.25 5.71
C LEU A 21 4.60 6.67 4.51
N THR A 22 3.87 7.78 4.61
CA THR A 22 3.05 8.31 3.51
C THR A 22 3.88 8.60 2.26
N ARG A 23 5.08 9.17 2.45
CA ARG A 23 5.98 9.45 1.32
C ARG A 23 6.49 8.18 0.67
N ALA A 24 6.92 7.21 1.47
CA ALA A 24 7.36 5.91 0.96
C ALA A 24 6.25 5.22 0.16
N CYS A 25 5.01 5.27 0.65
CA CYS A 25 3.84 4.71 -0.03
C CYS A 25 3.52 5.44 -1.34
N VAL A 26 3.58 6.77 -1.38
CA VAL A 26 3.37 7.56 -2.59
C VAL A 26 4.44 7.27 -3.66
N GLU A 27 5.70 7.14 -3.27
CA GLU A 27 6.78 6.81 -4.20
C GLU A 27 6.66 5.36 -4.71
N LEU A 28 6.27 4.41 -3.87
CA LEU A 28 5.96 3.05 -4.31
C LEU A 28 4.78 3.03 -5.29
N ALA A 29 3.70 3.78 -5.03
CA ALA A 29 2.54 3.85 -5.92
C ALA A 29 2.90 4.41 -7.30
N LYS A 30 3.81 5.40 -7.35
CA LYS A 30 4.37 5.91 -8.62
C LYS A 30 5.17 4.84 -9.38
N ASP A 31 6.03 4.11 -8.68
CA ASP A 31 6.81 3.02 -9.27
C ASP A 31 5.91 1.89 -9.76
N TRP A 32 4.93 1.49 -8.94
CA TRP A 32 3.92 0.50 -9.28
C TRP A 32 3.15 0.90 -10.54
N ARG A 33 2.69 2.16 -10.59
CA ARG A 33 2.03 2.73 -11.75
C ARG A 33 2.97 2.98 -12.92
N THR A 34 4.27 2.73 -12.88
CA THR A 34 5.18 2.95 -14.03
C THR A 34 5.84 1.68 -14.53
N ASP A 35 6.03 0.72 -13.65
CA ASP A 35 6.67 -0.55 -13.93
C ASP A 35 5.77 -1.49 -14.74
N ARG A 36 6.28 -2.00 -15.87
CA ARG A 36 5.56 -2.85 -16.81
C ARG A 36 5.06 -4.16 -16.18
N TYR A 37 5.80 -4.68 -15.19
CA TYR A 37 5.44 -5.91 -14.50
C TYR A 37 4.42 -5.62 -13.40
N LEU A 38 4.68 -4.60 -12.57
CA LEU A 38 3.83 -4.29 -11.43
C LEU A 38 2.41 -3.84 -11.83
N ARG A 39 2.25 -3.09 -12.93
CA ARG A 39 0.93 -2.67 -13.43
C ARG A 39 -0.02 -3.82 -13.78
N ARG A 40 0.48 -5.05 -13.93
CA ARG A 40 -0.33 -6.23 -14.25
C ARG A 40 -0.77 -7.00 -12.99
N LEU A 41 -0.34 -6.56 -11.81
CA LEU A 41 -0.69 -7.18 -10.55
C LEU A 41 -2.09 -6.75 -10.13
N GLU A 42 -2.98 -7.74 -9.97
CA GLU A 42 -4.28 -7.57 -9.32
C GLU A 42 -4.10 -7.67 -7.80
N ALA A 43 -3.41 -6.69 -7.21
CA ALA A 43 -3.11 -6.66 -5.79
C ALA A 43 -3.43 -5.30 -5.15
N MET A 44 -3.73 -5.35 -3.85
CA MET A 44 -3.83 -4.20 -2.95
C MET A 44 -2.91 -4.43 -1.76
N MET A 45 -2.34 -3.36 -1.21
CA MET A 45 -1.46 -3.42 -0.05
C MET A 45 -1.95 -2.47 1.04
N ALA A 46 -2.21 -3.00 2.23
CA ALA A 46 -2.44 -2.19 3.42
C ALA A 46 -1.11 -1.98 4.15
N VAL A 47 -0.83 -0.73 4.52
CA VAL A 47 0.38 -0.33 5.23
C VAL A 47 -0.03 0.60 6.36
N ALA A 48 0.47 0.38 7.57
CA ALA A 48 0.15 1.22 8.71
C ALA A 48 1.36 1.39 9.63
N ASP A 49 1.44 2.53 10.29
CA ASP A 49 2.28 2.75 11.47
C ASP A 49 1.41 3.29 12.63
N LYS A 50 2.06 3.82 13.67
CA LYS A 50 1.39 4.38 14.85
C LYS A 50 0.60 5.66 14.57
N GLU A 51 0.84 6.33 13.44
CA GLU A 51 0.28 7.64 13.10
C GLU A 51 -0.74 7.55 11.97
N VAL A 52 -0.45 6.75 10.93
CA VAL A 52 -1.27 6.68 9.72
C VAL A 52 -1.49 5.26 9.23
N SER A 53 -2.59 5.09 8.50
CA SER A 53 -3.00 3.84 7.87
C SER A 53 -3.29 4.12 6.39
N LEU A 54 -2.70 3.36 5.48
CA LEU A 54 -2.76 3.59 4.04
C LEU A 54 -3.09 2.31 3.27
N VAL A 55 -3.85 2.46 2.20
CA VAL A 55 -4.12 1.42 1.20
C VAL A 55 -3.52 1.86 -0.13
N LEU A 56 -2.74 0.99 -0.73
CA LEU A 56 -2.16 1.15 -2.05
C LEU A 56 -2.80 0.17 -3.03
N THR A 57 -3.05 0.63 -4.25
CA THR A 57 -3.62 -0.18 -5.33
C THR A 57 -2.67 -0.27 -6.52
N GLY A 58 -2.83 -1.32 -7.34
CA GLY A 58 -2.06 -1.48 -8.58
C GLY A 58 -2.30 -0.39 -9.64
N THR A 59 -3.33 0.45 -9.47
CA THR A 59 -3.58 1.64 -10.29
C THR A 59 -2.73 2.85 -9.86
N GLY A 60 -2.04 2.75 -8.72
CA GLY A 60 -1.20 3.81 -8.17
C GLY A 60 -1.94 4.77 -7.25
N ASP A 61 -3.09 4.36 -6.71
CA ASP A 61 -3.82 5.15 -5.72
C ASP A 61 -3.22 4.90 -4.33
N VAL A 62 -3.22 5.95 -3.51
CA VAL A 62 -2.86 5.89 -2.08
C VAL A 62 -4.00 6.51 -1.30
N LEU A 63 -4.67 5.71 -0.48
CA LEU A 63 -5.88 6.09 0.22
C LEU A 63 -5.69 5.91 1.73
N GLU A 64 -6.05 6.91 2.51
CA GLU A 64 -6.15 6.82 3.97
C GLU A 64 -7.62 6.58 4.34
N PRO A 65 -7.97 5.51 5.09
CA PRO A 65 -9.33 5.28 5.51
C PRO A 65 -9.74 6.27 6.60
N GLU A 66 -10.97 6.78 6.52
CA GLU A 66 -11.47 7.86 7.38
C GLU A 66 -11.48 7.51 8.89
N ASP A 67 -11.63 6.23 9.24
CA ASP A 67 -11.70 5.78 10.63
C ASP A 67 -10.41 5.11 11.15
N GLY A 68 -9.31 5.15 10.38
CA GLY A 68 -8.08 4.44 10.71
C GLY A 68 -8.19 2.90 10.66
N LEU A 69 -9.36 2.36 10.30
CA LEU A 69 -9.57 0.93 10.04
C LEU A 69 -9.31 0.62 8.57
N ILE A 70 -8.34 -0.25 8.30
CA ILE A 70 -8.12 -0.81 6.97
C ILE A 70 -8.69 -2.24 6.91
N GLY A 71 -9.69 -2.46 6.06
CA GLY A 71 -10.08 -3.80 5.61
C GLY A 71 -9.60 -4.04 4.17
N ILE A 72 -8.75 -5.04 3.94
CA ILE A 72 -8.38 -5.50 2.58
C ILE A 72 -8.82 -6.95 2.35
N GLY A 73 -9.17 -7.29 1.10
CA GLY A 73 -9.60 -8.64 0.68
C GLY A 73 -11.12 -8.84 0.59
N SER A 74 -11.58 -10.03 0.18
CA SER A 74 -13.01 -10.36 0.00
C SER A 74 -13.85 -10.31 1.29
N GLY A 75 -13.19 -10.28 2.45
CA GLY A 75 -13.78 -10.09 3.77
C GLY A 75 -13.65 -8.68 4.35
N GLY A 76 -12.99 -7.75 3.65
CA GLY A 76 -12.70 -6.40 4.17
C GLY A 76 -13.95 -5.61 4.56
N ASN A 77 -15.02 -5.73 3.77
CA ASN A 77 -16.31 -5.11 4.06
C ASN A 77 -17.00 -5.69 5.31
N TYR A 78 -16.72 -6.94 5.69
CA TYR A 78 -17.27 -7.54 6.91
C TYR A 78 -16.52 -7.09 8.17
N ALA A 79 -15.21 -6.82 8.07
CA ALA A 79 -14.40 -6.31 9.18
C ALA A 79 -14.66 -4.82 9.46
N LEU A 80 -14.98 -4.03 8.42
CA LEU A 80 -15.36 -2.61 8.56
C LEU A 80 -16.78 -2.41 9.13
N ALA A 81 -17.63 -3.44 9.06
CA ALA A 81 -19.03 -3.36 9.48
C ALA A 81 -19.32 -3.94 10.88
N ALA A 82 -18.31 -4.48 11.57
CA ALA A 82 -18.42 -5.14 12.88
C ALA A 82 -18.03 -4.23 14.04
#